data_AF-A0A9P4WGN8-F1
#
_entry.id   AF-A0A9P4WGN8-F1
#
_cell.length_a   1.000
_cell.length_b   1.000
_cell.length_c   1.000
_cell.angle_alpha   90.00
_cell.angle_beta   90.00
_cell.angle_gamma   90.00
#
_symmetry.space_group_name_H-M   'P 1'
#
loop_
_entity.id
_entity.type
_entity.pdbx_description
1 polymer ?
#
loop_
_entity_poly.entity_id
_entity_poly.type
_entity_poly.pdbx_seq_one_letter_code
_entity_poly.pdbx_strand_id
1 'polypeptide(L)'
;MSATFAPEQLCQMVARFIDRFLADSDNKDLSPDLFEQQITNHLQSLFVTLPQETSRTLFSILSFHAVYPFSQQTQKSGVSEDAFIRAICLLTLSPFPFQGPTARATHSYYSGTWGPYHGRYIARRGRDASDFLRRVFRSLTLSSSTSRRSEQYTKQPGHMTMLQVPRFSYYEPTVTGEDHEGSEDEASKEIVVVEDERETDVDIIDVLSECPPEEDRRTANPFRESYRIVLPSLPRHEEDLMDLFVPTSRLVGLMQLLSGAQTSRTVDWAGAMESASIDGKMGWKEFEHTMAEHSGSLADRLSKVFGAFIVMKH
;
A
#
# COMPACT_ATOMS: atom_id res chain seq x y z
N MET A 1 -15.91 7.18 -0.12
CA MET A 1 -16.68 6.05 -0.69
C MET A 1 -15.67 5.18 -1.42
N SER A 2 -15.54 3.90 -1.03
CA SER A 2 -14.62 2.98 -1.71
C SER A 2 -15.13 2.71 -3.12
N ALA A 3 -14.34 3.03 -4.14
CA ALA A 3 -14.70 2.73 -5.52
C ALA A 3 -14.36 1.26 -5.80
N THR A 4 -15.34 0.37 -5.61
CA THR A 4 -15.29 -0.97 -6.20
C THR A 4 -15.75 -0.85 -7.64
N PHE A 5 -14.85 -1.00 -8.61
CA PHE A 5 -15.21 -0.88 -10.02
C PHE A 5 -16.02 -2.10 -10.46
N ALA A 6 -17.15 -1.85 -11.13
CA ALA A 6 -17.89 -2.90 -11.80
C ALA A 6 -17.07 -3.42 -13.01
N PRO A 7 -17.20 -4.69 -13.42
CA PRO A 7 -16.51 -5.25 -14.58
C PRO A 7 -16.67 -4.41 -15.86
N GLU A 8 -17.82 -3.76 -16.06
CA GLU A 8 -18.06 -2.88 -17.20
C GLU A 8 -17.22 -1.59 -17.16
N GLN A 9 -16.90 -1.09 -15.97
CA GLN A 9 -16.02 0.08 -15.78
C GLN A 9 -14.56 -0.29 -16.07
N LEU A 10 -14.13 -1.49 -15.67
CA LEU A 10 -12.82 -2.04 -16.03
C LEU A 10 -12.66 -2.21 -17.55
N CYS A 11 -13.65 -2.77 -18.24
CA CYS A 11 -13.63 -2.90 -19.70
C CYS A 11 -13.56 -1.52 -20.41
N GLN A 12 -14.23 -0.50 -19.87
CA GLN A 12 -14.12 0.87 -20.40
C GLN A 12 -12.75 1.50 -20.12
N MET A 13 -12.09 1.16 -19.01
CA MET A 13 -10.72 1.58 -18.72
C MET A 13 -9.73 0.98 -19.71
N VAL A 14 -9.85 -0.31 -19.99
CA VAL A 14 -9.03 -1.05 -20.99
C VAL A 14 -9.18 -0.41 -22.37
N ALA A 15 -10.42 -0.24 -22.85
CA ALA A 15 -10.68 0.36 -24.15
C ALA A 15 -10.12 1.79 -24.28
N ARG A 16 -10.20 2.60 -23.21
CA ARG A 16 -9.64 3.96 -23.20
C ARG A 16 -8.12 3.98 -23.11
N PHE A 17 -7.52 3.01 -22.43
CA PHE A 17 -6.07 2.83 -22.43
C PHE A 17 -5.58 2.51 -23.85
N ILE A 18 -6.22 1.54 -24.53
CA ILE A 18 -5.90 1.18 -25.92
C ILE A 18 -6.08 2.37 -26.86
N ASP A 19 -7.26 3.01 -26.85
CA ASP A 19 -7.63 4.06 -27.80
C ASP A 19 -6.78 5.34 -27.66
N ARG A 20 -6.26 5.65 -26.46
CA ARG A 20 -5.51 6.89 -26.21
C ARG A 20 -4.02 6.71 -25.97
N PHE A 21 -3.59 5.57 -25.42
CA PHE A 21 -2.21 5.39 -24.96
C PHE A 21 -1.39 4.50 -25.87
N LEU A 22 -2.00 3.51 -26.53
CA LEU A 22 -1.29 2.56 -27.40
C LEU A 22 -1.64 2.67 -28.88
N ALA A 23 -2.75 3.34 -29.24
CA ALA A 23 -3.19 3.46 -30.63
C ALA A 23 -2.20 4.24 -31.54
N ASP A 24 -1.42 5.16 -30.96
CA ASP A 24 -0.46 6.02 -31.68
C ASP A 24 1.01 5.66 -31.43
N SER A 25 1.32 4.59 -30.68
CA SER A 25 2.70 4.19 -30.42
C SER A 25 3.04 2.85 -31.07
N ASP A 26 4.15 2.83 -31.83
CA ASP A 26 4.79 1.57 -32.30
C ASP A 26 5.21 0.66 -31.13
N ASN A 27 5.21 1.19 -29.90
CA ASN A 27 5.56 0.51 -28.67
C ASN A 27 4.31 0.21 -27.84
N LYS A 28 4.07 -1.05 -27.48
CA LYS A 28 2.88 -1.50 -26.72
C LYS A 28 2.97 -1.25 -25.20
N ASP A 29 4.02 -0.58 -24.76
CA ASP A 29 4.29 -0.30 -23.35
C ASP A 29 4.29 1.21 -23.08
N LEU A 30 3.70 1.61 -21.95
CA LEU A 30 3.68 2.98 -21.47
C LEU A 30 5.06 3.37 -20.90
N SER A 31 5.82 4.18 -21.64
CA SER A 31 7.11 4.72 -21.20
C SER A 31 6.95 5.92 -20.25
N PRO A 32 7.99 6.28 -19.48
CA PRO A 32 7.97 7.48 -18.63
C PRO A 32 7.66 8.76 -19.42
N ASP A 33 8.28 8.92 -20.60
CA ASP A 33 8.12 10.12 -21.43
C ASP A 33 6.69 10.22 -22.00
N LEU A 34 6.14 9.09 -22.44
CA LEU A 34 4.76 9.03 -22.92
C LEU A 34 3.79 9.33 -21.78
N PHE A 35 4.03 8.78 -20.58
CA PHE A 35 3.25 9.10 -19.40
C PHE A 35 3.32 10.59 -19.05
N GLU A 36 4.51 11.18 -19.01
CA GLU A 36 4.72 12.61 -18.71
C GLU A 36 3.92 13.50 -19.66
N GLN A 37 4.01 13.26 -20.97
CA GLN A 37 3.25 14.01 -21.97
C GLN A 37 1.74 13.92 -21.71
N GLN A 38 1.23 12.71 -21.48
CA GLN A 38 -0.20 12.47 -21.34
C GLN A 38 -0.77 13.03 -20.04
N ILE A 39 -0.08 12.82 -18.91
CA ILE A 39 -0.54 13.35 -17.62
C ILE A 39 -0.47 14.87 -17.58
N THR A 40 0.51 15.48 -18.26
CA THR A 40 0.62 16.93 -18.39
C THR A 40 -0.53 17.49 -19.23
N ASN A 41 -0.81 16.91 -20.40
CA ASN A 41 -1.95 17.30 -21.23
C ASN A 41 -3.28 17.20 -20.45
N HIS A 42 -3.43 16.14 -19.66
CA HIS A 42 -4.62 15.92 -18.86
C HIS A 42 -4.74 16.93 -17.70
N LEU A 43 -3.68 17.14 -16.92
CA LEU A 43 -3.72 18.08 -15.79
C LEU A 43 -3.74 19.56 -16.22
N GLN A 44 -3.19 19.89 -17.39
CA GLN A 44 -3.34 21.22 -18.00
C GLN A 44 -4.81 21.54 -18.32
N SER A 45 -5.60 20.54 -18.73
CA SER A 45 -7.06 20.73 -18.92
C SER A 45 -7.78 21.08 -17.60
N LEU A 46 -7.14 20.82 -16.46
CA LEU A 46 -7.59 21.17 -15.11
C LEU A 46 -6.85 22.41 -14.54
N PHE A 47 -6.11 23.15 -15.37
CA PHE A 47 -5.29 24.32 -14.99
C PHE A 47 -4.17 24.02 -13.99
N VAL A 48 -3.72 22.77 -13.89
CA VAL A 48 -2.60 22.36 -13.02
C VAL A 48 -1.35 22.20 -13.87
N THR A 49 -0.32 23.00 -13.59
CA THR A 49 1.01 22.81 -14.19
C THR A 49 1.76 21.74 -13.41
N LEU A 50 2.20 20.67 -14.07
CA LEU A 50 2.92 19.57 -13.45
C LEU A 50 4.43 19.70 -13.68
N PRO A 51 5.26 19.90 -12.64
CA PRO A 51 6.71 19.84 -12.78
C PRO A 51 7.17 18.43 -13.23
N GLN A 52 8.22 18.37 -14.06
CA GLN A 52 8.77 17.11 -14.57
C GLN A 52 9.20 16.13 -13.46
N GLU A 53 9.72 16.64 -12.34
CA GLU A 53 10.10 15.76 -11.22
C GLU A 53 8.87 15.10 -10.58
N THR A 54 7.74 15.81 -10.54
CA THR A 54 6.48 15.27 -10.03
C THR A 54 5.86 14.25 -10.99
N SER A 55 5.94 14.47 -12.30
CA SER A 55 5.47 13.50 -13.31
C SER A 55 6.24 12.17 -13.21
N ARG A 56 7.58 12.24 -13.08
CA ARG A 56 8.42 11.06 -12.84
C ARG A 56 8.10 10.35 -11.53
N THR A 57 7.72 11.10 -10.50
CA THR A 57 7.30 10.53 -9.21
C THR A 57 6.00 9.74 -9.37
N LEU A 58 5.00 10.29 -10.05
CA LEU A 58 3.75 9.58 -10.35
C LEU A 58 4.00 8.33 -11.21
N PHE A 59 4.90 8.40 -12.19
CA PHE A 59 5.27 7.23 -12.98
C PHE A 59 5.96 6.15 -12.14
N SER A 60 6.79 6.54 -11.17
CA SER A 60 7.44 5.60 -10.23
C SER A 60 6.40 4.89 -9.36
N ILE A 61 5.42 5.64 -8.85
CA ILE A 61 4.27 5.08 -8.12
C ILE A 61 3.53 4.06 -8.98
N LEU A 62 3.16 4.43 -10.21
CA LEU A 62 2.46 3.57 -11.16
C LEU A 62 3.25 2.29 -11.46
N SER A 63 4.53 2.43 -11.79
CA SER A 63 5.42 1.33 -12.16
C SER A 63 5.67 0.36 -11.02
N PHE A 64 5.73 0.85 -9.78
CA PHE A 64 5.80 0.00 -8.60
C PHE A 64 4.52 -0.83 -8.45
N HIS A 65 3.35 -0.19 -8.52
CA HIS A 65 2.05 -0.86 -8.36
C HIS A 65 1.74 -1.83 -9.51
N ALA A 66 2.33 -1.63 -10.68
CA ALA A 66 2.21 -2.51 -11.83
C ALA A 66 2.73 -3.93 -11.52
N VAL A 67 3.77 -4.06 -10.70
CA VAL A 67 4.39 -5.36 -10.35
C VAL A 67 4.21 -5.77 -8.89
N TYR A 68 3.82 -4.85 -8.00
CA TYR A 68 3.60 -5.10 -6.56
C TYR A 68 2.73 -6.33 -6.33
N PRO A 69 3.02 -7.29 -5.44
CA PRO A 69 4.03 -7.24 -4.38
C PRO A 69 5.38 -7.80 -4.80
N PHE A 70 5.55 -8.15 -6.08
CA PHE A 70 6.79 -8.73 -6.57
C PHE A 70 7.79 -7.64 -6.96
N SER A 71 9.07 -7.91 -6.70
CA SER A 71 10.16 -7.03 -7.13
C SER A 71 10.21 -6.89 -8.65
N GLN A 72 10.62 -5.72 -9.14
CA GLN A 72 10.94 -5.51 -10.56
C GLN A 72 12.17 -6.33 -10.96
N GLN A 73 12.00 -7.60 -11.34
CA GLN A 73 13.13 -8.48 -11.69
C GLN A 73 13.79 -8.10 -13.03
N THR A 74 13.17 -7.24 -13.83
CA THR A 74 13.72 -6.76 -15.10
C THR A 74 13.24 -5.34 -15.34
N GLN A 75 14.16 -4.41 -15.60
CA GLN A 75 13.89 -3.09 -16.19
C GLN A 75 13.23 -3.27 -17.56
N LYS A 76 11.94 -3.60 -17.61
CA LYS A 76 11.16 -3.25 -18.79
C LYS A 76 10.99 -1.74 -18.75
N SER A 77 11.36 -1.07 -19.83
CA SER A 77 11.35 0.39 -19.96
C SER A 77 9.97 1.02 -19.96
N GLY A 78 8.91 0.24 -19.70
CA GLY A 78 7.53 0.71 -19.68
C GLY A 78 6.59 -0.25 -18.98
N VAL A 79 5.36 0.22 -18.79
CA VAL A 79 4.26 -0.50 -18.16
C VAL A 79 3.35 -1.04 -19.25
N SER A 80 3.20 -2.37 -19.35
CA SER A 80 2.26 -2.98 -20.28
C SER A 80 0.81 -2.67 -19.89
N GLU A 81 -0.12 -2.86 -20.83
CA GLU A 81 -1.55 -2.64 -20.59
C GLU A 81 -2.10 -3.36 -19.35
N ASP A 82 -1.89 -4.67 -19.24
CA ASP A 82 -2.35 -5.47 -18.10
C ASP A 82 -1.77 -4.95 -16.78
N ALA A 83 -0.49 -4.56 -16.81
CA ALA A 83 0.23 -4.06 -15.65
C ALA A 83 -0.27 -2.65 -15.26
N PHE A 84 -0.65 -1.82 -16.23
CA PHE A 84 -1.28 -0.52 -16.00
C PHE A 84 -2.64 -0.68 -15.34
N ILE A 85 -3.53 -1.51 -15.90
CA ILE A 85 -4.88 -1.75 -15.35
C ILE A 85 -4.77 -2.22 -13.90
N ARG A 86 -3.87 -3.16 -13.64
CA ARG A 86 -3.57 -3.66 -12.30
C ARG A 86 -3.10 -2.56 -11.36
N ALA A 87 -2.16 -1.72 -11.80
CA ALA A 87 -1.66 -0.60 -11.00
C ALA A 87 -2.77 0.37 -10.63
N ILE A 88 -3.60 0.76 -11.61
CA ILE A 88 -4.73 1.67 -11.39
C ILE A 88 -5.72 1.07 -10.41
N CYS A 89 -6.06 -0.21 -10.54
CA CYS A 89 -6.93 -0.89 -9.56
C CYS A 89 -6.35 -0.79 -8.15
N LEU A 90 -5.07 -1.08 -7.95
CA LEU A 90 -4.46 -1.02 -6.63
C LEU A 90 -4.38 0.42 -6.06
N LEU A 91 -4.13 1.41 -6.91
CA LEU A 91 -4.03 2.82 -6.53
C LEU A 91 -5.38 3.48 -6.23
N THR A 92 -6.46 2.93 -6.78
CA THR A 92 -7.81 3.47 -6.62
C THR A 92 -8.63 2.74 -5.56
N LEU A 93 -8.23 1.51 -5.20
CA LEU A 93 -8.73 0.82 -4.01
C LEU A 93 -8.36 1.64 -2.77
N SER A 94 -9.36 2.25 -2.13
CA SER A 94 -9.15 2.92 -0.85
C SER A 94 -8.63 1.92 0.19
N PRO A 95 -7.64 2.28 1.02
CA PRO A 95 -7.37 1.51 2.22
C PRO A 95 -8.65 1.41 3.05
N PHE A 96 -8.80 0.35 3.85
CA PHE A 96 -9.92 0.29 4.78
C PHE A 96 -9.88 1.55 5.66
N PRO A 97 -11.03 2.24 5.85
CA PRO A 97 -11.04 3.49 6.59
C PRO A 97 -10.44 3.26 7.97
N PHE A 98 -9.39 4.01 8.29
CA PHE A 98 -8.81 4.05 9.63
C PHE A 98 -9.90 4.60 10.58
N GLN A 99 -10.48 3.72 11.40
CA GLN A 99 -11.53 4.07 12.35
C GLN A 99 -10.99 4.19 13.78
N GLY A 100 -9.70 4.57 13.91
CA GLY A 100 -9.02 4.76 15.19
C GLY A 100 -8.22 3.55 15.66
N PRO A 101 -7.54 3.65 16.82
CA PRO A 101 -6.61 2.64 17.33
C PRO A 101 -7.27 1.30 17.71
N THR A 102 -8.60 1.27 17.84
CA THR A 102 -9.37 0.08 18.22
C THR A 102 -10.05 -0.62 17.04
N ALA A 103 -10.26 0.09 15.93
CA ALA A 103 -10.86 -0.49 14.74
C ALA A 103 -9.79 -1.20 13.92
N ARG A 104 -9.53 -2.46 14.28
CA ARG A 104 -8.66 -3.35 13.50
C ARG A 104 -9.17 -3.44 12.07
N ALA A 105 -8.25 -3.63 11.12
CA ALA A 105 -8.62 -3.91 9.74
C ALA A 105 -9.62 -5.09 9.69
N THR A 106 -10.55 -5.09 8.74
CA THR A 106 -11.47 -6.22 8.57
C THR A 106 -10.69 -7.44 8.12
N HIS A 107 -10.39 -8.30 9.09
CA HIS A 107 -9.80 -9.61 8.88
C HIS A 107 -10.89 -10.62 8.51
N SER A 108 -10.57 -11.60 7.66
CA SER A 108 -11.40 -12.80 7.54
C SER A 108 -10.96 -13.81 8.58
N TYR A 109 -11.92 -14.52 9.17
CA TYR A 109 -11.67 -15.41 10.29
C TYR A 109 -12.17 -16.82 10.01
N TYR A 110 -11.43 -17.81 10.51
CA TYR A 110 -11.92 -19.18 10.63
C TYR A 110 -11.91 -19.60 12.09
N SER A 111 -13.00 -20.23 12.54
CA SER A 111 -13.05 -20.76 13.90
C SER A 111 -12.07 -21.92 14.06
N GLY A 112 -11.40 -22.00 15.21
CA GLY A 112 -10.44 -23.05 15.48
C GLY A 112 -9.91 -23.00 16.90
N THR A 113 -8.85 -23.76 17.14
CA THR A 113 -8.23 -23.89 18.47
C THR A 113 -6.74 -23.64 18.39
N TRP A 114 -6.24 -22.75 19.24
CA TRP A 114 -4.80 -22.52 19.42
C TRP A 114 -4.38 -23.17 20.75
N GLY A 115 -3.93 -24.43 20.68
CA GLY A 115 -3.73 -25.23 21.89
C GLY A 115 -5.05 -25.42 22.65
N PRO A 116 -5.14 -25.05 23.95
CA PRO A 116 -6.39 -25.19 24.73
C PRO A 116 -7.42 -24.08 24.44
N TYR A 117 -7.04 -23.00 23.74
CA TYR A 117 -7.87 -21.82 23.55
C TYR A 117 -8.76 -21.97 22.32
N HIS A 118 -10.07 -21.76 22.49
CA HIS A 118 -11.05 -21.73 21.40
C HIS A 118 -11.22 -20.29 20.90
N GLY A 119 -11.14 -20.09 19.60
CA GLY A 119 -11.12 -18.75 19.03
C GLY A 119 -11.14 -18.75 17.50
N ARG A 120 -10.46 -17.77 16.92
CA ARG A 120 -10.52 -17.45 15.49
C ARG A 120 -9.13 -17.24 14.92
N TYR A 121 -8.76 -18.05 13.94
CA TYR A 121 -7.59 -17.80 13.10
C TYR A 121 -7.85 -16.65 12.15
N ILE A 122 -6.83 -15.84 11.92
CA ILE A 122 -6.86 -14.75 10.93
C ILE A 122 -6.50 -15.35 9.57
N ALA A 123 -7.54 -15.63 8.79
CA ALA A 123 -7.45 -16.22 7.46
C ALA A 123 -6.89 -15.28 6.41
N ARG A 124 -7.19 -13.99 6.58
CA ARG A 124 -6.82 -12.90 5.70
C ARG A 124 -6.60 -11.67 6.56
N ARG A 125 -5.45 -11.00 6.38
CA ARG A 125 -5.18 -9.73 7.04
C ARG A 125 -5.85 -8.60 6.24
N GLY A 126 -6.58 -7.70 6.90
CA GLY A 126 -7.10 -6.53 6.22
C GLY A 126 -5.97 -5.53 5.99
N ARG A 127 -5.99 -4.84 4.84
CA ARG A 127 -5.02 -3.79 4.49
C ARG A 127 -5.23 -2.57 5.38
N ASP A 128 -4.37 -2.38 6.36
CA ASP A 128 -4.44 -1.21 7.24
C ASP A 128 -3.72 0.01 6.63
N ALA A 129 -3.73 1.11 7.38
CA ALA A 129 -3.07 2.34 6.97
C ALA A 129 -1.54 2.20 6.88
N SER A 130 -0.92 1.40 7.76
CA SER A 130 0.53 1.18 7.76
C SER A 130 0.94 0.42 6.49
N ASP A 131 0.17 -0.58 6.06
CA ASP A 131 0.41 -1.29 4.79
C ASP A 131 0.31 -0.38 3.57
N PHE A 132 -0.69 0.48 3.56
CA PHE A 132 -0.83 1.47 2.50
C PHE A 132 0.37 2.42 2.47
N LEU A 133 0.77 2.97 3.63
CA LEU A 133 1.93 3.85 3.73
C LEU A 133 3.22 3.13 3.34
N ARG A 134 3.40 1.86 3.70
CA ARG A 134 4.58 1.06 3.36
C ARG A 134 4.71 0.85 1.86
N ARG A 135 3.60 0.59 1.18
CA ARG A 135 3.55 0.52 -0.29
C ARG A 135 3.87 1.86 -0.95
N VAL A 136 3.27 2.95 -0.46
CA VAL A 136 3.56 4.30 -0.98
C VAL A 136 5.03 4.64 -0.77
N PHE A 137 5.56 4.41 0.42
CA PHE A 137 6.97 4.63 0.75
C PHE A 137 7.87 3.86 -0.21
N ARG A 138 7.70 2.54 -0.32
CA ARG A 138 8.47 1.69 -1.25
C ARG A 138 8.39 2.14 -2.71
N SER A 139 7.25 2.70 -3.13
CA SER A 139 7.09 3.24 -4.48
C SER A 139 7.84 4.56 -4.74
N LEU A 140 8.24 5.25 -3.68
CA LEU A 140 8.93 6.55 -3.72
C LEU A 140 10.41 6.46 -3.36
N THR A 141 10.84 5.37 -2.73
CA THR A 141 12.16 5.24 -2.13
C THR A 141 13.28 5.06 -3.14
N LEU A 142 14.47 5.46 -2.71
CA LEU A 142 15.74 5.13 -3.35
C LEU A 142 16.59 4.32 -2.36
N SER A 143 17.47 3.47 -2.90
CA SER A 143 18.44 2.72 -2.10
C SER A 143 19.46 3.66 -1.47
N SER A 144 19.75 3.50 -0.17
CA SER A 144 20.76 4.28 0.55
C SER A 144 22.21 3.87 0.24
N SER A 145 22.43 3.09 -0.84
CA SER A 145 23.72 2.49 -1.20
C SER A 145 24.88 3.47 -1.45
N THR A 146 24.66 4.79 -1.34
CA THR A 146 25.70 5.83 -1.48
C THR A 146 26.26 6.39 -0.18
N SER A 147 25.88 5.91 1.02
CA SER A 147 26.52 6.37 2.25
C SER A 147 26.98 5.22 3.14
N ARG A 148 28.21 4.73 2.90
CA ARG A 148 29.08 4.22 3.99
C ARG A 148 29.42 5.39 4.93
N ARG A 149 28.45 5.86 5.72
CA ARG A 149 28.59 6.71 6.91
C ARG A 149 27.21 7.18 7.37
N SER A 150 26.59 6.37 8.22
CA SER A 150 25.93 6.88 9.42
C SER A 150 26.21 5.88 10.54
N GLU A 151 27.35 6.10 11.20
CA GLU A 151 27.59 5.57 12.54
C GLU A 151 26.54 6.19 13.47
N GLN A 152 25.40 5.53 13.68
CA GLN A 152 24.59 5.64 14.92
C GLN A 152 23.39 4.70 15.05
N TYR A 153 23.17 3.77 14.12
CA TYR A 153 22.29 2.62 14.36
C TYR A 153 23.12 1.35 14.22
N THR A 154 23.32 0.64 15.32
CA THR A 154 23.96 -0.68 15.38
C THR A 154 23.14 -1.69 14.56
N LYS A 155 23.27 -1.66 13.24
CA LYS A 155 22.84 -2.78 12.39
C LYS A 155 23.82 -3.92 12.63
N GLN A 156 23.38 -4.93 13.36
CA GLN A 156 23.99 -6.25 13.23
C GLN A 156 23.75 -6.71 11.78
N PRO A 157 24.79 -7.13 11.04
CA PRO A 157 24.60 -7.65 9.69
C PRO A 157 23.61 -8.81 9.72
N GLY A 158 22.50 -8.69 8.98
CA GLY A 158 21.49 -9.75 8.83
C GLY A 158 20.19 -9.58 9.61
N HIS A 159 19.90 -8.43 10.23
CA HIS A 159 18.57 -8.16 10.77
C HIS A 159 17.68 -7.39 9.78
N MET A 160 16.60 -8.04 9.34
CA MET A 160 15.52 -7.46 8.55
C MET A 160 14.47 -6.86 9.47
N THR A 161 13.77 -5.82 9.01
CA THR A 161 12.63 -5.24 9.71
C THR A 161 11.50 -6.27 9.87
N MET A 162 11.01 -6.40 11.11
CA MET A 162 9.93 -7.31 11.47
C MET A 162 8.65 -6.53 11.76
N LEU A 163 7.50 -7.03 11.31
CA LEU A 163 6.17 -6.52 11.59
C LEU A 163 5.43 -7.49 12.49
N GLN A 164 4.68 -6.92 13.43
CA GLN A 164 3.78 -7.66 14.30
C GLN A 164 2.50 -8.02 13.54
N VAL A 165 2.34 -9.31 13.24
CA VAL A 165 1.20 -9.83 12.47
C VAL A 165 0.28 -10.66 13.36
N PRO A 166 -1.01 -10.30 13.47
CA PRO A 166 -1.95 -11.07 14.27
C PRO A 166 -2.30 -12.40 13.58
N ARG A 167 -2.34 -13.49 14.36
CA ARG A 167 -2.57 -14.87 13.90
C ARG A 167 -3.88 -15.46 14.37
N PHE A 168 -4.23 -15.17 15.61
CA PHE A 168 -5.34 -15.81 16.28
C PHE A 168 -5.93 -14.86 17.32
N SER A 169 -7.25 -14.81 17.45
CA SER A 169 -7.90 -14.11 18.54
C SER A 169 -8.84 -15.02 19.32
N TYR A 170 -8.88 -14.83 20.64
CA TYR A 170 -9.82 -15.50 21.53
C TYR A 170 -10.21 -14.55 22.67
N TYR A 171 -11.29 -14.89 23.37
CA TYR A 171 -11.74 -14.13 24.53
C TYR A 171 -11.36 -14.88 25.80
N GLU A 172 -10.82 -14.18 26.80
CA GLU A 172 -10.62 -14.80 28.12
C GLU A 172 -11.98 -15.27 28.66
N PRO A 173 -12.06 -16.50 29.19
CA PRO A 173 -13.24 -16.91 29.93
C PRO A 173 -13.38 -15.98 31.13
N THR A 174 -14.48 -15.24 31.21
CA THR A 174 -14.84 -14.51 32.43
C THR A 174 -15.02 -15.58 33.52
N VAL A 175 -14.15 -15.56 34.52
CA VAL A 175 -14.29 -16.44 35.69
C VAL A 175 -15.47 -15.92 36.49
N THR A 176 -16.68 -16.36 36.17
CA THR A 176 -17.85 -16.15 37.02
C THR A 176 -17.78 -17.11 38.21
N GLY A 177 -16.88 -16.81 39.14
CA GLY A 177 -16.91 -17.32 40.49
C GLY A 177 -17.48 -16.23 41.39
N GLU A 178 -18.61 -16.53 42.03
CA GLU A 178 -19.28 -15.77 43.11
C GLU A 178 -20.31 -14.72 42.65
N ASP A 179 -21.59 -15.16 42.65
CA ASP A 179 -22.81 -14.46 43.09
C ASP A 179 -22.81 -12.92 43.13
N HIS A 180 -22.57 -12.28 41.98
CA HIS A 180 -22.93 -10.88 41.79
C HIS A 180 -24.00 -10.74 40.71
N GLU A 181 -25.26 -10.74 41.17
CA GLU A 181 -26.34 -10.05 40.48
C GLU A 181 -25.95 -8.57 40.33
N GLY A 182 -25.50 -8.18 39.15
CA GLY A 182 -25.40 -6.77 38.76
C GLY A 182 -24.05 -6.30 38.22
N SER A 183 -23.78 -6.61 36.95
CA SER A 183 -23.43 -5.60 35.95
C SER A 183 -23.48 -6.21 34.55
N GLU A 184 -24.39 -5.72 33.73
CA GLU A 184 -24.19 -5.75 32.28
C GLU A 184 -22.91 -4.94 31.99
N ASP A 185 -22.01 -5.45 31.15
CA ASP A 185 -20.80 -4.79 30.60
C ASP A 185 -19.40 -5.05 31.21
N GLU A 186 -19.09 -6.24 31.74
CA GLU A 186 -17.69 -6.71 31.66
C GLU A 186 -17.45 -7.35 30.28
N ALA A 187 -17.14 -6.50 29.29
CA ALA A 187 -16.76 -6.94 27.96
C ALA A 187 -15.60 -7.96 28.07
N SER A 188 -15.83 -9.20 27.64
CA SER A 188 -14.81 -10.25 27.66
C SER A 188 -13.54 -9.73 27.00
N LYS A 189 -12.42 -9.82 27.73
CA LYS A 189 -11.13 -9.32 27.24
C LYS A 189 -10.68 -10.15 26.05
N GLU A 190 -10.52 -9.51 24.89
CA GLU A 190 -9.97 -10.16 23.71
C GLU A 190 -8.45 -10.24 23.80
N ILE A 191 -7.90 -11.43 23.59
CA ILE A 191 -6.47 -11.68 23.42
C ILE A 191 -6.20 -11.96 21.95
N VAL A 192 -5.16 -11.32 21.42
CA VAL A 192 -4.64 -11.57 20.07
C VAL A 192 -3.24 -12.13 20.16
N VAL A 193 -3.04 -13.30 19.56
CA VAL A 193 -1.72 -13.89 19.34
C VAL A 193 -1.10 -13.19 18.14
N VAL A 194 0.10 -12.64 18.33
CA VAL A 194 0.84 -11.88 17.33
C VAL A 194 2.19 -12.56 17.11
N GLU A 195 2.62 -12.66 15.86
CA GLU A 195 3.95 -13.16 15.48
C GLU A 195 4.71 -12.09 14.70
N ASP A 196 6.03 -12.07 14.87
CA ASP A 196 6.91 -11.23 14.06
C ASP A 196 7.13 -11.86 12.68
N GLU A 197 6.85 -11.11 11.62
CA GLU A 197 7.13 -11.49 10.22
C GLU A 197 8.01 -10.47 9.52
N ARG A 198 8.87 -10.91 8.60
CA ARG A 198 9.68 -9.97 7.79
C ARG A 198 8.76 -9.09 6.96
N GLU A 199 8.98 -7.78 6.99
CA GLU A 199 8.07 -6.85 6.31
C GLU A 199 7.99 -7.11 4.79
N THR A 200 9.10 -7.53 4.16
CA THR A 200 9.16 -7.89 2.72
C THR A 200 8.27 -9.07 2.35
N ASP A 201 8.00 -9.94 3.32
CA ASP A 201 7.22 -11.17 3.13
C ASP A 201 5.73 -10.92 3.35
N VAL A 202 5.40 -10.00 4.26
CA VAL A 202 4.02 -9.69 4.65
C VAL A 202 3.19 -9.31 3.43
N ASP A 203 3.69 -8.41 2.57
CA ASP A 203 2.99 -7.98 1.35
C ASP A 203 2.67 -9.13 0.40
N ILE A 204 3.63 -10.04 0.19
CA ILE A 204 3.47 -11.16 -0.73
C ILE A 204 2.41 -12.12 -0.19
N ILE A 205 2.55 -12.52 1.06
CA ILE A 205 1.63 -13.46 1.72
C ILE A 205 0.21 -12.88 1.76
N ASP A 206 0.09 -11.60 2.12
CA ASP A 206 -1.21 -10.95 2.23
C ASP A 206 -1.88 -10.89 0.87
N VAL A 207 -1.21 -10.38 -0.17
CA VAL A 207 -1.80 -10.32 -1.52
C VAL A 207 -2.19 -11.71 -2.03
N LEU A 208 -1.38 -12.75 -1.81
CA LEU A 208 -1.72 -14.11 -2.20
C LEU A 208 -2.95 -14.66 -1.44
N SER A 209 -3.10 -14.28 -0.17
CA SER A 209 -4.29 -14.66 0.61
C SER A 209 -5.56 -13.92 0.18
N GLU A 210 -5.43 -12.69 -0.33
CA GLU A 210 -6.56 -11.89 -0.80
C GLU A 210 -6.97 -12.18 -2.24
N CYS A 211 -5.99 -12.48 -3.08
CA CYS A 211 -6.13 -12.73 -4.50
C CYS A 211 -5.40 -14.03 -4.86
N PRO A 212 -5.89 -15.19 -4.36
CA PRO A 212 -5.31 -16.47 -4.68
C PRO A 212 -5.41 -16.73 -6.20
N PRO A 213 -4.43 -17.40 -6.81
CA PRO A 213 -4.55 -17.87 -8.18
C PRO A 213 -5.64 -18.95 -8.24
N GLU A 214 -6.89 -18.53 -8.48
CA GLU A 214 -8.03 -19.44 -8.59
C GLU A 214 -8.04 -20.10 -9.97
N GLU A 215 -7.50 -21.32 -10.08
CA GLU A 215 -7.75 -22.17 -11.25
C GLU A 215 -9.06 -22.96 -11.13
N ASP A 216 -9.47 -23.33 -9.91
CA ASP A 216 -10.70 -24.07 -9.62
C ASP A 216 -11.55 -23.38 -8.55
N ARG A 217 -12.77 -22.97 -8.92
CA ARG A 217 -13.75 -22.35 -8.01
C ARG A 217 -14.34 -23.32 -6.98
N ARG A 218 -14.06 -24.62 -7.09
CA ARG A 218 -14.56 -25.67 -6.17
C ARG A 218 -13.60 -25.95 -5.02
N THR A 219 -12.34 -25.53 -5.11
CA THR A 219 -11.37 -25.65 -4.03
C THR A 219 -11.43 -24.43 -3.12
N ALA A 220 -11.40 -24.66 -1.81
CA ALA A 220 -11.29 -23.58 -0.84
C ALA A 220 -9.94 -22.88 -1.00
N ASN A 221 -9.94 -21.55 -0.89
CA ASN A 221 -8.71 -20.76 -0.96
C ASN A 221 -7.75 -21.14 0.18
N PRO A 222 -6.44 -21.28 -0.09
CA PRO A 222 -5.47 -21.58 0.95
C PRO A 222 -5.49 -20.54 2.07
N PHE A 223 -5.31 -21.01 3.30
CA PHE A 223 -5.05 -20.13 4.44
C PHE A 223 -3.80 -19.27 4.19
N ARG A 224 -3.79 -18.06 4.72
CA ARG A 224 -2.64 -17.14 4.69
C ARG A 224 -1.33 -17.85 5.07
N GLU A 225 -1.37 -18.67 6.11
CA GLU A 225 -0.22 -19.42 6.63
C GLU A 225 0.36 -20.40 5.60
N SER A 226 -0.47 -20.97 4.73
CA SER A 226 -0.04 -21.94 3.72
C SER A 226 0.95 -21.35 2.72
N TYR A 227 0.88 -20.03 2.46
CA TYR A 227 1.79 -19.37 1.53
C TYR A 227 3.24 -19.27 2.03
N ARG A 228 3.49 -19.47 3.33
CA ARG A 228 4.86 -19.54 3.88
C ARG A 228 5.71 -20.62 3.21
N ILE A 229 5.08 -21.71 2.74
CA ILE A 229 5.75 -22.84 2.10
C ILE A 229 6.33 -22.44 0.73
N VAL A 230 5.60 -21.62 -0.03
CA VAL A 230 6.01 -21.21 -1.38
C VAL A 230 6.85 -19.94 -1.40
N LEU A 231 6.81 -19.16 -0.31
CA LEU A 231 7.51 -17.89 -0.16
C LEU A 231 9.00 -17.91 -0.55
N PRO A 232 9.81 -18.94 -0.23
CA PRO A 232 11.21 -18.99 -0.64
C PRO A 232 11.41 -19.03 -2.17
N SER A 233 10.39 -19.43 -2.93
CA SER A 233 10.42 -19.55 -4.38
C SER A 233 9.93 -18.30 -5.13
N LEU A 234 9.45 -17.29 -4.40
CA LEU A 234 8.85 -16.09 -4.99
C LEU A 234 9.85 -14.92 -5.06
N PRO A 235 9.77 -14.07 -6.11
CA PRO A 235 10.50 -12.80 -6.15
C PRO A 235 10.13 -11.92 -4.96
N ARG A 236 11.12 -11.27 -4.33
CA ARG A 236 10.91 -10.38 -3.18
C ARG A 236 11.83 -9.18 -3.24
N HIS A 237 11.43 -8.11 -2.58
CA HIS A 237 12.31 -6.98 -2.32
C HIS A 237 13.45 -7.43 -1.39
N GLU A 238 14.70 -7.17 -1.78
CA GLU A 238 15.88 -7.53 -0.98
C GLU A 238 16.27 -6.43 0.01
N GLU A 239 15.82 -5.20 -0.25
CA GLU A 239 16.16 -4.02 0.54
C GLU A 239 15.24 -3.91 1.77
N ASP A 240 15.86 -3.86 2.94
CA ASP A 240 15.18 -3.65 4.21
C ASP A 240 14.52 -2.26 4.24
N LEU A 241 13.34 -2.18 4.86
CA LEU A 241 12.56 -0.94 4.93
C LEU A 241 13.33 0.22 5.58
N MET A 242 14.20 -0.10 6.53
CA MET A 242 15.05 0.88 7.23
C MET A 242 16.29 1.31 6.43
N ASP A 243 16.62 0.64 5.31
CA ASP A 243 17.71 1.03 4.39
C ASP A 243 17.23 1.93 3.24
N LEU A 244 15.93 2.20 3.20
CA LEU A 244 15.29 2.99 2.18
C LEU A 244 15.01 4.40 2.67
N PHE A 245 15.06 5.37 1.76
CA PHE A 245 14.68 6.74 2.06
C PHE A 245 13.93 7.38 0.89
N VAL A 246 13.09 8.36 1.20
CA VAL A 246 12.43 9.22 0.22
C VAL A 246 13.13 10.58 0.20
N PRO A 247 13.54 11.11 -0.96
CA PRO A 247 14.01 12.49 -1.05
C PRO A 247 12.90 13.47 -0.64
N THR A 248 13.18 14.40 0.27
CA THR A 248 12.18 15.36 0.76
C THR A 248 11.58 16.17 -0.38
N SER A 249 12.40 16.59 -1.36
CA SER A 249 11.93 17.33 -2.55
C SER A 249 10.88 16.55 -3.34
N ARG A 250 11.06 15.23 -3.49
CA ARG A 250 10.12 14.32 -4.17
C ARG A 250 8.78 14.27 -3.44
N LEU A 251 8.83 14.14 -2.12
CA LEU A 251 7.63 14.05 -1.30
C LEU A 251 6.87 15.38 -1.26
N VAL A 252 7.57 16.50 -1.10
CA VAL A 252 6.98 17.84 -1.14
C VAL A 252 6.33 18.10 -2.49
N GLY A 253 7.00 17.81 -3.60
CA GLY A 253 6.43 17.98 -4.95
C GLY A 253 5.17 17.12 -5.18
N LEU A 254 5.16 15.88 -4.68
CA LEU A 254 3.97 15.03 -4.69
C LEU A 254 2.84 15.65 -3.86
N MET A 255 3.10 16.06 -2.62
CA MET A 255 2.07 16.61 -1.75
C MET A 255 1.52 17.94 -2.24
N GLN A 256 2.34 18.80 -2.82
CA GLN A 256 1.91 20.04 -3.45
C GLN A 256 0.95 19.75 -4.61
N LEU A 257 1.27 18.78 -5.46
CA LEU A 257 0.36 18.34 -6.52
C LEU A 257 -0.96 17.82 -5.94
N LEU A 258 -0.88 16.92 -4.97
CA LEU A 258 -2.07 16.32 -4.35
C LEU A 258 -2.92 17.38 -3.62
N SER A 259 -2.30 18.44 -3.10
CA SER A 259 -2.96 19.57 -2.42
C SER A 259 -3.54 20.60 -3.41
N GLY A 260 -2.89 20.81 -4.56
CA GLY A 260 -3.31 21.74 -5.61
C GLY A 260 -4.64 21.39 -6.30
N ALA A 261 -5.20 20.20 -6.03
CA ALA A 261 -6.49 19.76 -6.55
C ALA A 261 -7.74 20.44 -5.91
N GLN A 262 -7.60 21.26 -4.84
CA GLN A 262 -8.37 22.49 -4.55
C GLN A 262 -8.28 22.98 -3.08
N THR A 263 -8.52 24.29 -2.97
CA THR A 263 -8.71 25.23 -1.85
C THR A 263 -9.55 24.77 -0.66
N SER A 264 -8.93 24.50 0.49
CA SER A 264 -9.32 25.03 1.81
C SER A 264 -8.48 24.36 2.90
N ARG A 265 -7.78 25.18 3.71
CA ARG A 265 -6.78 24.78 4.72
C ARG A 265 -5.63 23.95 4.15
N THR A 266 -4.65 24.64 3.59
CA THR A 266 -3.32 24.08 3.34
C THR A 266 -2.71 23.67 4.66
N VAL A 267 -2.75 22.37 4.96
CA VAL A 267 -1.79 21.74 5.88
C VAL A 267 -0.40 22.08 5.34
N ASP A 268 0.47 22.63 6.18
CA ASP A 268 1.84 22.97 5.79
C ASP A 268 2.69 21.70 5.66
N TRP A 269 2.43 20.97 4.58
CA TRP A 269 3.12 19.73 4.26
C TRP A 269 4.61 19.95 4.07
N ALA A 270 4.99 21.05 3.42
CA ALA A 270 6.39 21.37 3.17
C ALA A 270 7.13 21.57 4.50
N GLY A 271 6.61 22.42 5.39
CA GLY A 271 7.22 22.66 6.70
C GLY A 271 7.29 21.41 7.56
N ALA A 272 6.24 20.59 7.58
CA ALA A 272 6.22 19.33 8.34
C ALA A 272 7.27 18.33 7.82
N MET A 273 7.39 18.19 6.50
CA MET A 273 8.32 17.25 5.87
C MET A 273 9.77 17.71 5.96
N GLU A 274 10.02 19.00 5.80
CA GLU A 274 11.35 19.59 5.98
C GLU A 274 11.82 19.43 7.43
N SER A 275 10.94 19.67 8.41
CA SER A 275 11.25 19.53 9.84
C SER A 275 11.53 18.08 10.25
N ALA A 276 10.84 17.11 9.65
CA ALA A 276 11.04 15.69 9.92
C ALA A 276 12.21 15.07 9.13
N SER A 277 12.75 15.77 8.12
CA SER A 277 13.81 15.24 7.26
C SER A 277 15.21 15.46 7.84
N ILE A 278 16.10 14.52 7.54
CA ILE A 278 17.52 14.60 7.88
C ILE A 278 18.30 14.64 6.56
N ASP A 279 19.08 15.68 6.34
CA ASP A 279 19.86 15.91 5.10
C ASP A 279 19.01 15.82 3.81
N GLY A 280 17.76 16.30 3.86
CA GLY A 280 16.82 16.23 2.74
C GLY A 280 16.34 14.82 2.40
N LYS A 281 16.46 13.88 3.34
CA LYS A 281 15.99 12.50 3.24
C LYS A 281 15.04 12.18 4.38
N MET A 282 14.02 11.38 4.08
CA MET A 282 13.05 10.90 5.05
C MET A 282 13.08 9.37 5.08
N GLY A 283 13.37 8.79 6.24
CA GLY A 283 13.34 7.35 6.48
C GLY A 283 11.91 6.86 6.74
N TRP A 284 11.77 5.53 6.88
CA TRP A 284 10.46 4.91 7.08
C TRP A 284 9.73 5.42 8.33
N LYS A 285 10.43 5.49 9.47
CA LYS A 285 9.80 5.88 10.74
C LYS A 285 9.29 7.31 10.70
N GLU A 286 10.09 8.21 10.15
CA GLU A 286 9.73 9.62 9.98
C GLU A 286 8.55 9.74 9.01
N PHE A 287 8.60 9.02 7.89
CA PHE A 287 7.52 8.99 6.90
C PHE A 287 6.20 8.46 7.49
N GLU A 288 6.23 7.32 8.15
CA GLU A 288 5.06 6.70 8.77
C GLU A 288 4.44 7.65 9.80
N HIS A 289 5.25 8.24 10.67
CA HIS A 289 4.79 9.19 11.68
C HIS A 289 4.15 10.44 11.05
N THR A 290 4.82 11.06 10.07
CA THR A 290 4.31 12.28 9.41
C THR A 290 3.03 12.02 8.60
N MET A 291 2.88 10.83 8.02
CA MET A 291 1.77 10.52 7.12
C MET A 291 0.61 9.75 7.76
N ALA A 292 0.77 9.20 8.97
CA ALA A 292 -0.21 8.34 9.64
C ALA A 292 -1.63 8.93 9.66
N GLU A 293 -1.78 10.15 10.21
CA GLU A 293 -3.06 10.84 10.36
C GLU A 293 -3.70 11.24 9.03
N HIS A 294 -2.92 11.22 7.95
CA HIS A 294 -3.32 11.68 6.64
C HIS A 294 -3.35 10.58 5.59
N SER A 295 -3.10 9.34 5.98
CA SER A 295 -3.11 8.16 5.11
C SER A 295 -4.40 8.06 4.27
N GLY A 296 -5.56 8.30 4.87
CA GLY A 296 -6.84 8.32 4.16
C GLY A 296 -6.96 9.45 3.12
N SER A 297 -6.47 10.66 3.45
CA SER A 297 -6.45 11.78 2.49
C SER A 297 -5.46 11.54 1.36
N LEU A 298 -4.29 10.98 1.67
CA LEU A 298 -3.29 10.59 0.68
C LEU A 298 -3.86 9.57 -0.30
N ALA A 299 -4.52 8.53 0.20
CA ALA A 299 -5.16 7.51 -0.63
C ALA A 299 -6.26 8.08 -1.52
N ASP A 300 -7.16 8.91 -0.97
CA ASP A 300 -8.22 9.57 -1.75
C ASP A 300 -7.63 10.46 -2.86
N ARG A 301 -6.57 11.22 -2.57
CA ARG A 301 -5.93 12.12 -3.55
C ARG A 301 -5.19 11.35 -4.64
N LEU A 302 -4.44 10.30 -4.29
CA LEU A 302 -3.81 9.42 -5.28
C LEU A 302 -4.86 8.73 -6.15
N SER A 303 -5.94 8.24 -5.53
CA SER A 303 -7.08 7.66 -6.25
C SER A 303 -7.74 8.66 -7.19
N LYS A 304 -7.83 9.95 -6.84
CA LYS A 304 -8.33 10.99 -7.76
C LYS A 304 -7.41 11.24 -8.94
N VAL A 305 -6.09 11.37 -8.71
CA VAL A 305 -5.10 11.58 -9.78
C VAL A 305 -5.11 10.41 -10.75
N PHE A 306 -5.05 9.18 -10.24
CA PHE A 306 -5.03 7.97 -11.08
C PHE A 306 -6.42 7.56 -11.58
N GLY A 307 -7.48 7.91 -10.85
CA GLY A 307 -8.87 7.72 -11.25
C GLY A 307 -9.29 8.65 -12.38
N ALA A 308 -8.56 9.73 -12.63
CA ALA A 308 -8.80 10.59 -13.78
C ALA A 308 -8.57 9.85 -15.12
N PHE A 309 -7.72 8.80 -15.13
CA PHE A 309 -7.59 7.88 -16.26
C PHE A 309 -8.85 7.00 -16.46
N ILE A 310 -9.70 6.88 -15.45
CA ILE A 310 -10.93 6.07 -15.45
C ILE A 310 -12.12 6.86 -15.96
N VAL A 311 -12.22 8.15 -15.60
CA VAL A 311 -13.39 9.00 -15.87
C VAL A 311 -13.02 10.11 -16.84
N MET A 312 -13.01 9.80 -18.14
CA MET A 312 -13.07 10.82 -19.18
C MET A 312 -13.98 10.37 -20.33
N LYS A 313 -15.28 10.57 -20.13
CA LYS A 313 -16.19 10.90 -21.22
C LYS A 313 -17.07 12.07 -20.75
N HIS A 314 -16.95 13.19 -21.45
CA HIS A 314 -18.09 13.71 -22.18
C HIS A 314 -17.71 13.65 -23.66
#